data_AF-A0A9L0RGR0-F1
#
_entry.id   AF-A0A9L0RGR0-F1
#
_cell.length_a   1.000
_cell.length_b   1.000
_cell.length_c   1.000
_cell.angle_alpha   90.00
_cell.angle_beta   90.00
_cell.angle_gamma   90.00
#
_symmetry.space_group_name_H-M   'P 1'
#
loop_
_entity.id
_entity.type
_entity.pdbx_description
1 polymer ?
#
loop_
_entity_poly.entity_id
_entity_poly.type
_entity_poly.pdbx_seq_one_letter_code
_entity_poly.pdbx_strand_id
1 'polypeptide(L)'
;MLSRAKPAVGGDLPQADKRKKKGRKIPKLEELLSQRDFTGAITLLEFKRHVGEQEEDTNLWIGYCAFHLGDYKRALEEYENATKEENCNPEVWVNLACTYFFLGMYKQAEAAGFKAPKSRLQNRLLFHLAHKGIPCPQCVCGPVLLQVGLLRCVSRSPGCLPSANS
;
A
#
# COMPACT_ATOMS: atom_id res chain seq x y z
N MET A 1 66.38 -33.16 8.73
CA MET A 1 66.72 -34.20 7.72
C MET A 1 65.43 -34.69 7.10
N LEU A 2 65.27 -34.48 5.77
CA LEU A 2 64.46 -35.14 4.73
C LEU A 2 63.49 -36.28 5.19
N SER A 3 62.27 -36.52 4.67
CA SER A 3 61.60 -36.17 3.41
C SER A 3 60.27 -36.93 3.25
N ARG A 4 59.33 -36.37 2.44
CA ARG A 4 58.24 -37.01 1.61
C ARG A 4 57.07 -37.69 2.39
N ALA A 5 55.80 -37.63 1.97
CA ALA A 5 55.21 -37.51 0.63
C ALA A 5 53.77 -36.91 0.64
N LYS A 6 53.31 -36.46 -0.55
CA LYS A 6 51.93 -36.05 -0.88
C LYS A 6 50.99 -37.27 -1.04
N PRO A 7 49.67 -37.05 -0.94
CA PRO A 7 48.77 -37.49 -2.00
C PRO A 7 47.88 -36.36 -2.53
N ALA A 8 47.30 -36.60 -3.71
CA ALA A 8 46.55 -35.65 -4.51
C ALA A 8 45.11 -36.14 -4.77
N VAL A 9 44.25 -35.16 -5.13
CA VAL A 9 43.02 -35.26 -5.94
C VAL A 9 41.68 -35.50 -5.20
N GLY A 10 40.70 -34.67 -5.59
CA GLY A 10 39.25 -34.77 -5.35
C GLY A 10 38.77 -33.56 -4.56
N GLY A 11 38.28 -32.46 -5.14
CA GLY A 11 37.26 -32.37 -6.19
C GLY A 11 36.06 -31.62 -5.56
N ASP A 12 35.56 -30.61 -6.28
CA ASP A 12 34.36 -29.81 -5.99
C ASP A 12 34.50 -28.57 -5.08
N LEU A 13 34.86 -27.47 -5.76
CA LEU A 13 34.34 -26.13 -5.49
C LEU A 13 32.80 -26.17 -5.55
N PRO A 14 32.05 -25.58 -4.60
CA PRO A 14 30.64 -25.31 -4.83
C PRO A 14 30.50 -24.44 -6.07
N GLN A 15 29.75 -24.97 -7.03
CA GLN A 15 29.50 -24.40 -8.34
C GLN A 15 29.20 -22.90 -8.22
N ALA A 16 29.99 -22.10 -8.93
CA ALA A 16 29.56 -20.81 -9.41
C ALA A 16 28.25 -21.02 -10.16
N ASP A 17 27.15 -20.61 -9.52
CA ASP A 17 25.82 -20.67 -10.08
C ASP A 17 25.85 -19.95 -11.42
N LYS A 18 25.69 -20.73 -12.49
CA LYS A 18 25.62 -20.24 -13.87
C LYS A 18 24.30 -19.49 -14.01
N ARG A 19 24.20 -18.29 -13.43
CA ARG A 19 23.21 -17.29 -13.82
C ARG A 19 23.55 -16.88 -15.25
N LYS A 20 22.97 -17.63 -16.18
CA LYS A 20 22.95 -17.39 -17.62
C LYS A 20 22.88 -15.88 -17.85
N LYS A 21 23.95 -15.32 -18.41
CA LYS A 21 23.95 -14.01 -19.07
C LYS A 21 23.01 -14.10 -20.27
N LYS A 22 21.69 -14.10 -20.04
CA LYS A 22 20.75 -13.59 -21.04
C LYS A 22 21.09 -12.10 -21.16
N GLY A 23 21.35 -11.62 -22.37
CA GLY A 23 21.69 -10.21 -22.62
C GLY A 23 20.78 -9.31 -21.77
N ARG A 24 21.38 -8.41 -20.98
CA ARG A 24 20.70 -7.65 -19.94
C ARG A 24 19.68 -6.70 -20.59
N LYS A 25 18.51 -7.23 -20.96
CA LYS A 25 17.34 -6.42 -21.28
C LYS A 25 16.87 -5.88 -19.94
N ILE A 26 16.76 -4.57 -19.83
CA ILE A 26 16.21 -3.92 -18.64
C ILE A 26 14.80 -4.51 -18.44
N PRO A 27 14.52 -5.19 -17.31
CA PRO A 27 13.20 -5.74 -17.05
C PRO A 27 12.14 -4.64 -17.10
N LYS A 28 10.95 -4.97 -17.60
CA LYS A 28 9.83 -4.03 -17.59
C LYS A 28 9.18 -3.98 -16.20
N LEU A 29 8.49 -2.89 -15.89
CA LEU A 29 7.80 -2.72 -14.62
C LEU A 29 6.78 -3.85 -14.38
N GLU A 30 6.00 -4.21 -15.40
CA GLU A 30 4.96 -5.24 -15.30
C GLU A 30 5.55 -6.61 -14.98
N GLU A 31 6.75 -6.92 -15.49
CA GLU A 31 7.43 -8.17 -15.20
C GLU A 31 7.86 -8.23 -13.72
N LEU A 32 8.40 -7.14 -13.18
CA LEU A 32 8.78 -7.02 -11.77
C LEU A 32 7.55 -7.14 -10.85
N LEU A 33 6.46 -6.45 -11.19
CA LEU A 33 5.20 -6.53 -10.45
C LEU A 33 4.60 -7.95 -10.48
N SER A 34 4.66 -8.64 -11.63
CA SER A 34 4.18 -10.03 -11.75
C SER A 34 4.99 -11.00 -10.88
N GLN A 35 6.29 -10.75 -10.72
CA GLN A 35 7.20 -11.51 -9.87
C GLN A 35 7.12 -11.09 -8.40
N ARG A 36 6.36 -10.03 -8.08
CA ARG A 36 6.29 -9.38 -6.77
C ARG A 36 7.65 -8.88 -6.27
N ASP A 37 8.56 -8.58 -7.19
CA ASP A 37 9.83 -7.94 -6.87
C ASP A 37 9.62 -6.43 -6.75
N PHE A 38 9.05 -6.02 -5.62
CA PHE A 38 8.74 -4.62 -5.33
C PHE A 38 10.01 -3.78 -5.11
N THR A 39 11.08 -4.38 -4.58
CA THR A 39 12.37 -3.70 -4.41
C THR A 39 12.99 -3.39 -5.78
N GLY A 40 13.01 -4.36 -6.69
CA GLY A 40 13.43 -4.16 -8.07
C GLY A 40 12.58 -3.11 -8.78
N ALA A 41 11.26 -3.16 -8.63
CA ALA A 41 10.35 -2.18 -9.21
C ALA A 41 10.63 -0.75 -8.73
N ILE A 42 10.83 -0.55 -7.42
CA ILE A 42 11.19 0.76 -6.85
C ILE A 42 12.49 1.27 -7.47
N THR A 43 13.54 0.44 -7.52
CA THR A 43 14.83 0.88 -8.09
C THR A 43 14.73 1.29 -9.56
N LEU A 44 13.93 0.56 -10.34
CA LEU A 44 13.68 0.90 -11.75
C LEU A 44 12.94 2.24 -11.88
N LEU A 45 11.91 2.46 -11.06
CA LEU A 45 11.10 3.67 -11.07
C LEU A 45 11.89 4.90 -10.58
N GLU A 46 12.69 4.75 -9.53
CA GLU A 46 13.60 5.80 -9.05
C GLU A 46 14.63 6.16 -10.12
N PHE A 47 15.20 5.16 -10.79
CA PHE A 47 16.12 5.40 -11.89
C PHE A 47 15.45 6.19 -13.03
N LYS A 48 14.25 5.79 -13.46
CA LYS A 48 13.47 6.54 -14.47
C LYS A 48 13.21 7.99 -14.03
N ARG A 49 12.84 8.19 -12.76
CA ARG A 49 12.65 9.53 -12.16
C ARG A 49 13.92 10.37 -12.22
N HIS A 50 15.09 9.80 -11.94
CA HIS A 50 16.37 10.51 -12.02
C HIS A 50 16.83 10.83 -13.44
N VAL A 51 16.49 10.00 -14.42
CA VAL A 51 16.82 10.22 -15.84
C VAL A 51 15.85 11.22 -16.50
N GLY A 52 14.74 11.55 -15.84
CA GLY A 52 13.71 12.46 -16.38
C GLY A 52 12.67 11.77 -17.25
N GLU A 53 12.69 10.45 -17.34
CA GLU A 53 11.66 9.63 -17.99
C GLU A 53 10.53 9.29 -17.00
N GLN A 54 10.09 10.29 -16.23
CA GLN A 54 9.02 10.12 -15.25
C GLN A 54 7.67 10.02 -15.98
N GLU A 55 7.02 8.88 -15.84
CA GLU A 55 5.60 8.69 -16.22
C GLU A 55 4.71 9.27 -15.11
N GLU A 56 3.48 9.71 -15.44
CA GLU A 56 2.54 10.31 -14.46
C GLU A 56 2.27 9.38 -13.26
N ASP A 57 2.23 8.07 -13.49
CA ASP A 57 1.98 7.09 -12.43
C ASP A 57 3.24 6.65 -11.67
N THR A 58 4.42 7.24 -11.93
CA THR A 58 5.68 6.80 -11.29
C THR A 58 5.59 6.86 -9.77
N ASN A 59 5.11 7.98 -9.21
CA ASN A 59 4.99 8.15 -7.76
C ASN A 59 3.92 7.24 -7.15
N LEU A 60 2.81 7.01 -7.87
CA LEU A 60 1.78 6.03 -7.50
C LEU A 60 2.38 4.62 -7.38
N TRP A 61 3.17 4.17 -8.37
CA TRP A 61 3.77 2.85 -8.38
C TRP A 61 4.88 2.67 -7.35
N ILE A 62 5.68 3.71 -7.08
CA ILE A 62 6.66 3.69 -5.98
C ILE A 62 5.93 3.51 -4.64
N GLY A 63 4.87 4.30 -4.40
CA GLY A 63 4.03 4.19 -3.21
C GLY A 63 3.41 2.80 -3.07
N TYR A 64 2.90 2.23 -4.18
CA TYR A 64 2.32 0.88 -4.21
C TYR A 64 3.34 -0.19 -3.83
N CYS A 65 4.53 -0.15 -4.43
CA CYS A 65 5.59 -1.09 -4.12
C CYS A 65 6.06 -0.96 -2.66
N ALA A 66 6.23 0.28 -2.16
CA ALA A 66 6.62 0.53 -0.78
C ALA A 66 5.57 0.01 0.22
N PHE A 67 4.28 0.22 -0.08
CA PHE A 67 3.17 -0.30 0.72
C PHE A 67 3.19 -1.83 0.80
N HIS A 68 3.44 -2.51 -0.33
CA HIS A 68 3.53 -3.97 -0.36
C HIS A 68 4.79 -4.55 0.28
N LEU A 69 5.85 -3.74 0.45
CA LEU A 69 7.02 -4.08 1.26
C LEU A 69 6.78 -3.88 2.77
N GLY A 70 5.68 -3.24 3.16
CA GLY A 70 5.36 -2.91 4.55
C GLY A 70 5.97 -1.59 5.04
N ASP A 71 6.64 -0.84 4.15
CA ASP A 71 7.13 0.50 4.47
C ASP A 71 6.02 1.53 4.26
N TYR A 72 5.07 1.54 5.20
CA TYR A 72 3.90 2.42 5.14
C TYR A 72 4.25 3.89 5.30
N LYS A 73 5.37 4.23 5.95
CA LYS A 73 5.81 5.62 6.12
C LYS A 73 6.27 6.19 4.78
N ARG A 74 7.12 5.45 4.08
CA ARG A 74 7.56 5.84 2.75
C ARG A 74 6.40 5.87 1.75
N ALA A 75 5.53 4.87 1.79
CA ALA A 75 4.32 4.86 0.95
C ALA A 75 3.44 6.09 1.19
N LEU A 76 3.30 6.53 2.44
CA LEU A 76 2.54 7.71 2.79
C LEU A 76 3.11 8.97 2.12
N GLU A 77 4.42 9.19 2.24
CA GLU A 77 5.08 10.36 1.65
C GLU A 77 4.93 10.41 0.12
N GLU A 78 5.12 9.27 -0.55
CA GLU A 78 4.99 9.17 -2.01
C GLU A 78 3.55 9.40 -2.46
N TYR A 79 2.56 8.86 -1.74
CA TYR A 79 1.15 9.11 -2.05
C TYR A 79 0.73 10.56 -1.75
N GLU A 80 1.18 11.16 -0.65
CA GLU A 80 0.92 12.57 -0.36
C GLU A 80 1.52 13.48 -1.43
N ASN A 81 2.72 13.15 -1.93
CA ASN A 81 3.32 13.87 -3.04
C ASN A 81 2.53 13.69 -4.34
N ALA A 82 2.09 12.47 -4.65
CA ALA A 82 1.23 12.20 -5.80
C ALA A 82 -0.11 12.98 -5.73
N THR A 83 -0.66 13.21 -4.53
CA THR A 83 -1.88 14.03 -4.40
C THR A 83 -1.70 15.53 -4.67
N LYS A 84 -0.44 16.02 -4.67
CA LYS A 84 -0.12 17.44 -4.94
C LYS A 84 0.08 17.71 -6.43
N GLU A 85 0.21 16.69 -7.26
CA GLU A 85 0.39 16.83 -8.70
C GLU A 85 -0.94 17.21 -9.38
N GLU A 86 -0.88 18.06 -10.42
CA GLU A 86 -2.07 18.55 -11.11
C GLU A 86 -2.84 17.43 -11.83
N ASN A 87 -2.12 16.42 -12.33
CA ASN A 87 -2.67 15.22 -12.98
C ASN A 87 -2.77 14.03 -12.00
N CYS A 88 -3.16 14.29 -10.76
CA CYS A 88 -3.31 13.25 -9.75
C CYS A 88 -4.35 12.20 -10.17
N ASN A 89 -3.90 10.95 -10.29
CA ASN A 89 -4.78 9.82 -10.53
C ASN A 89 -5.76 9.66 -9.34
N PRO A 90 -7.09 9.61 -9.57
CA PRO A 90 -8.08 9.46 -8.50
C PRO A 90 -7.86 8.23 -7.60
N GLU A 91 -7.20 7.18 -8.10
CA GLU A 91 -6.87 5.98 -7.33
C GLU A 91 -5.83 6.22 -6.22
N VAL A 92 -5.02 7.28 -6.32
CA VAL A 92 -4.05 7.66 -5.28
C VAL A 92 -4.77 7.85 -3.94
N TRP A 93 -5.96 8.46 -3.93
CA TRP A 93 -6.71 8.74 -2.70
C TRP A 93 -7.14 7.47 -1.95
N VAL A 94 -7.55 6.42 -2.65
CA VAL A 94 -7.92 5.16 -1.98
C VAL A 94 -6.69 4.44 -1.44
N ASN A 95 -5.56 4.48 -2.15
CA ASN A 95 -4.30 3.89 -1.71
C ASN A 95 -3.71 4.66 -0.51
N LEU A 96 -3.80 5.99 -0.51
CA LEU A 96 -3.44 6.85 0.60
C LEU A 96 -4.29 6.54 1.84
N ALA A 97 -5.61 6.40 1.66
CA ALA A 97 -6.54 6.04 2.72
C ALA A 97 -6.24 4.65 3.32
N CYS A 98 -5.90 3.66 2.48
CA CYS A 98 -5.39 2.37 2.95
C CYS A 98 -4.10 2.53 3.76
N THR A 99 -3.15 3.34 3.30
CA THR A 99 -1.87 3.57 3.99
C THR A 99 -2.08 4.18 5.38
N TYR A 100 -2.92 5.21 5.49
CA TYR A 100 -3.31 5.76 6.80
C TYR A 100 -3.97 4.72 7.71
N PHE A 101 -4.81 3.83 7.16
CA PHE A 101 -5.44 2.76 7.94
C PHE A 101 -4.40 1.80 8.55
N PHE A 102 -3.38 1.40 7.77
CA PHE A 102 -2.30 0.53 8.27
C PHE A 102 -1.36 1.23 9.26
N LEU A 103 -1.22 2.56 9.16
CA LEU A 103 -0.53 3.39 10.15
C LEU A 103 -1.35 3.65 11.43
N GLY A 104 -2.62 3.25 11.48
CA GLY A 104 -3.52 3.49 12.61
C GLY A 104 -4.14 4.90 12.64
N MET A 105 -3.92 5.69 11.59
CA MET A 105 -4.43 7.06 11.45
C MET A 105 -5.86 7.04 10.90
N TYR A 106 -6.81 6.49 11.68
CA TYR A 106 -8.17 6.19 11.20
C TYR A 106 -8.97 7.41 10.76
N LYS A 107 -8.81 8.56 11.43
CA LYS A 107 -9.51 9.81 11.06
C LYS A 107 -9.06 10.32 9.69
N GLN A 108 -7.76 10.29 9.43
CA GLN A 108 -7.17 10.68 8.15
C GLN A 108 -7.54 9.69 7.04
N ALA A 109 -7.54 8.39 7.35
CA ALA A 109 -7.96 7.34 6.44
C ALA A 109 -9.42 7.54 5.98
N GLU A 110 -10.33 7.87 6.89
CA GLU A 110 -11.73 8.16 6.55
C GLU A 110 -11.85 9.39 5.63
N ALA A 111 -11.18 10.48 5.97
CA ALA A 111 -11.20 11.72 5.19
C ALA A 111 -10.64 11.51 3.76
N ALA A 112 -9.51 10.80 3.63
CA ALA A 112 -8.95 10.45 2.33
C ALA A 112 -9.83 9.46 1.57
N GLY A 113 -10.46 8.51 2.28
CA GLY A 113 -11.38 7.53 1.72
C GLY A 113 -12.59 8.20 1.06
N PHE A 114 -13.16 9.26 1.64
CA PHE A 114 -14.28 10.00 1.05
C PHE A 114 -13.89 10.88 -0.14
N LYS A 115 -12.63 11.31 -0.24
CA LYS A 115 -12.11 12.03 -1.42
C LYS A 115 -11.91 11.11 -2.62
N ALA A 116 -11.66 9.82 -2.38
CA ALA A 116 -11.47 8.84 -3.43
C ALA A 116 -12.77 8.59 -4.23
N PRO A 117 -12.67 8.23 -5.52
CA PRO A 117 -13.82 7.80 -6.30
C PRO A 117 -14.42 6.52 -5.74
N LYS A 118 -15.72 6.33 -6.00
CA LYS A 118 -16.43 5.13 -5.54
C LYS A 118 -15.89 3.87 -6.19
N SER A 119 -15.24 3.03 -5.38
CA SER A 119 -14.66 1.76 -5.82
C SER A 119 -14.97 0.64 -4.84
N ARG A 120 -14.83 -0.61 -5.29
CA ARG A 120 -14.98 -1.79 -4.40
C ARG A 120 -14.00 -1.74 -3.23
N LEU A 121 -12.78 -1.26 -3.49
CA LEU A 121 -11.73 -1.09 -2.47
C LEU A 121 -12.11 -0.03 -1.44
N GLN A 122 -12.61 1.13 -1.89
CA GLN A 122 -13.07 2.19 -1.00
C GLN A 122 -14.21 1.70 -0.08
N ASN A 123 -15.22 1.04 -0.64
CA ASN A 123 -16.33 0.50 0.15
C ASN A 123 -15.85 -0.47 1.24
N ARG A 124 -14.89 -1.34 0.89
CA ARG A 124 -14.29 -2.28 1.84
C ARG A 124 -13.48 -1.55 2.92
N LEU A 125 -12.70 -0.53 2.55
CA LEU A 125 -11.92 0.27 3.48
C LEU A 125 -12.84 1.00 4.48
N LEU A 126 -13.87 1.68 3.99
CA LEU A 126 -14.84 2.40 4.83
C LEU A 126 -15.59 1.43 5.77
N PHE A 127 -15.92 0.23 5.29
CA PHE A 127 -16.49 -0.81 6.14
C PHE A 127 -15.53 -1.19 7.28
N HIS A 128 -14.24 -1.41 7.00
CA HIS A 128 -13.26 -1.71 8.05
C HIS A 128 -13.04 -0.54 9.03
N LEU A 129 -13.04 0.70 8.53
CA LEU A 129 -12.96 1.91 9.35
C LEU A 129 -14.14 2.04 10.31
N ALA A 130 -15.37 1.74 9.86
CA ALA A 130 -16.55 1.77 10.73
C ALA A 130 -16.44 0.80 11.93
N HIS A 131 -15.71 -0.32 11.79
CA HIS A 131 -15.51 -1.27 12.89
C HIS A 131 -14.33 -0.90 13.80
N LYS A 132 -13.30 -0.23 13.26
CA LYS A 132 -12.05 0.10 13.97
C LYS A 132 -12.01 1.50 14.56
N GLY A 133 -12.78 2.44 13.99
CA GLY A 133 -12.74 3.87 14.28
C GLY A 133 -13.71 4.35 15.37
N ILE A 134 -14.44 3.45 16.03
CA ILE A 134 -15.43 3.82 17.06
C ILE A 134 -14.80 3.74 18.46
N PRO A 135 -14.57 4.88 19.12
CA PRO A 135 -15.15 5.16 20.42
C PRO A 135 -16.42 5.98 20.17
N CYS A 136 -17.59 5.36 20.31
CA CYS A 136 -18.86 6.08 20.28
C CYS A 136 -19.07 6.63 21.70
N PRO A 137 -18.99 7.94 21.96
CA PRO A 137 -19.41 8.49 23.25
C PRO A 137 -20.94 8.45 23.43
N GLN A 138 -21.71 8.08 22.39
CA GLN A 138 -23.18 8.11 22.42
C GLN A 138 -23.87 6.87 21.83
N CYS A 139 -23.15 5.78 21.53
CA CYS A 139 -23.74 4.60 20.89
C CYS A 139 -23.57 3.36 21.77
N VAL A 140 -24.51 3.15 22.69
CA VAL A 140 -24.84 1.81 23.19
C VAL A 140 -25.64 1.11 22.08
N CYS A 141 -24.97 0.42 21.17
CA CYS A 141 -25.64 -0.51 20.26
C CYS A 141 -24.94 -1.87 20.35
N GLY A 142 -25.65 -2.83 20.96
CA GLY A 142 -25.28 -4.23 21.03
C GLY A 142 -25.17 -4.91 19.65
N PRO A 143 -24.89 -6.22 19.63
CA PRO A 143 -24.43 -6.92 18.45
C PRO A 143 -25.58 -7.04 17.44
N VAL A 144 -25.46 -6.36 16.30
CA VAL A 144 -26.35 -6.62 15.16
C VAL A 144 -25.54 -7.20 14.02
N LEU A 145 -25.96 -8.41 13.67
CA LEU A 145 -25.42 -9.30 12.67
C LEU A 145 -25.21 -8.64 11.30
N LEU A 146 -24.12 -9.08 10.70
CA LEU A 146 -23.78 -9.00 9.29
C LEU A 146 -24.86 -9.70 8.44
N GLN A 147 -25.69 -8.93 7.70
CA GLN A 147 -26.37 -9.48 6.53
C GLN A 147 -26.51 -8.41 5.44
N VAL A 148 -25.76 -8.65 4.37
CA VAL A 148 -25.95 -8.20 2.98
C VAL A 148 -27.07 -7.18 2.71
N GLY A 149 -26.65 -6.02 2.20
CA GLY A 149 -27.38 -5.31 1.14
C GLY A 149 -28.53 -4.39 1.56
N LEU A 150 -28.22 -3.22 2.14
CA LEU A 150 -28.77 -1.93 1.71
C LEU A 150 -28.04 -0.82 2.46
N LEU A 151 -27.45 0.12 1.72
CA LEU A 151 -27.07 1.42 2.28
C LEU A 151 -28.34 2.10 2.78
N ARG A 152 -28.56 2.06 4.08
CA ARG A 152 -29.40 3.04 4.78
C ARG A 152 -28.72 3.35 6.11
N CYS A 153 -27.86 4.36 6.09
CA CYS A 153 -27.75 5.25 7.25
C CYS A 153 -29.13 5.89 7.43
N VAL A 154 -30.02 5.24 8.18
CA VAL A 154 -31.16 5.92 8.80
C VAL A 154 -30.75 6.22 10.22
N SER A 155 -30.04 7.33 10.38
CA SER A 155 -30.07 8.10 11.61
C SER A 155 -30.34 9.55 11.23
N ARG A 156 -31.53 9.76 10.68
CA ARG A 156 -32.17 11.07 10.71
C ARG A 156 -32.54 11.27 12.17
N SER A 157 -31.74 12.00 12.93
CA SER A 157 -32.05 12.34 14.33
C SER A 157 -33.31 13.22 14.37
N PRO A 158 -34.42 12.80 14.99
CA PRO A 158 -35.49 13.69 15.41
C PRO A 158 -35.33 13.88 16.92
N GLY A 159 -34.49 14.82 17.35
CA GLY A 159 -34.18 14.94 18.78
C GLY A 159 -33.53 16.23 19.25
N CYS A 160 -33.21 17.17 18.35
CA CYS A 160 -32.86 18.52 18.78
C CYS A 160 -34.14 19.34 18.96
N LEU A 161 -34.76 19.23 20.15
CA LEU A 161 -35.64 20.28 20.68
C LEU A 161 -35.08 20.75 22.03
N PRO A 162 -35.27 22.04 22.36
CA PRO A 162 -34.46 22.73 23.35
C PRO A 162 -34.84 22.31 24.77
N SER A 163 -33.82 22.32 25.62
CA SER A 163 -33.89 22.20 27.07
C SER A 163 -35.05 23.00 27.65
N ALA A 164 -36.00 22.29 28.24
CA ALA A 164 -36.93 22.84 29.22
C ALA A 164 -36.80 21.98 30.48
N ASN A 165 -36.30 22.57 31.58
CA ASN A 165 -36.94 22.38 32.87
C ASN A 165 -36.35 23.27 33.98
N SER A 166 -37.31 23.82 34.73
CA SER A 166 -37.31 24.29 36.13
C SER A 166 -36.73 25.67 36.43
#